data_AF-A0A6I5CA72-F1
#
_entry.id   AF-A0A6I5CA72-F1
#
_cell.length_a   1.000
_cell.length_b   1.000
_cell.length_c   1.000
_cell.angle_alpha   90.00
_cell.angle_beta   90.00
_cell.angle_gamma   90.00
#
_symmetry.space_group_name_H-M   'P 1'
#
loop_
_entity.id
_entity.type
_entity.pdbx_description
1 polymer ?
#
loop_
_entity_poly.entity_id
_entity_poly.type
_entity_poly.pdbx_seq_one_letter_code
_entity_poly.pdbx_strand_id
1 'polypeptide(L)'
;MIGELEAQERRLVLPRFTHEDAWELGSLLVALARERRAPVAVDIHRAGQQLFHAALPGSTPDNDAWIARKRRVVERYGCASYLVGARFRAKGTTFEDSSRLDPGT
;
A
#
# COMPACT_ATOMS: atom_id res chain seq x y z
N MET A 1 -6.82 16.87 -7.61
CA MET A 1 -6.62 15.42 -7.37
C MET A 1 -5.23 15.12 -6.82
N ILE A 2 -4.14 15.35 -7.56
CA ILE A 2 -2.75 15.07 -7.07
C ILE A 2 -2.42 15.84 -5.79
N GLY A 3 -2.71 17.14 -5.72
CA GLY A 3 -2.42 17.95 -4.53
C GLY A 3 -3.12 17.47 -3.25
N GLU A 4 -4.30 16.85 -3.35
CA GLU A 4 -4.98 16.26 -2.18
C GLU A 4 -4.26 14.99 -1.70
N LEU A 5 -3.82 14.14 -2.63
CA LEU A 5 -3.05 12.93 -2.28
C LEU A 5 -1.72 13.30 -1.59
N GLU A 6 -1.03 14.31 -2.09
CA GLU A 6 0.19 14.82 -1.46
C GLU A 6 -0.09 15.42 -0.07
N ALA A 7 -1.23 16.10 0.11
CA ALA A 7 -1.64 16.61 1.42
C ALA A 7 -1.95 15.47 2.40
N GLN A 8 -2.59 14.40 1.94
CA GLN A 8 -2.86 13.21 2.75
C GLN A 8 -1.57 12.54 3.21
N GLU A 9 -0.60 12.30 2.32
CA GLU A 9 0.69 11.71 2.68
C GLU A 9 1.44 12.53 3.73
N ARG A 10 1.45 13.87 3.59
CA ARG A 10 2.09 14.76 4.58
C ARG A 10 1.43 14.71 5.95
N ARG A 11 0.10 14.49 6.01
CA ARG A 11 -0.64 14.40 7.27
C ARG A 11 -0.53 13.03 7.93
N LEU A 12 -0.42 11.97 7.13
CA LEU A 12 -0.40 10.58 7.60
C LEU A 12 1.03 10.12 7.96
N VAL A 13 1.73 10.93 8.76
CA VAL A 13 3.06 10.60 9.29
C VAL A 13 2.95 10.41 10.79
N LEU A 14 3.31 9.22 11.27
CA LEU A 14 3.30 8.90 12.68
C LEU A 14 4.64 9.34 13.32
N PRO A 15 4.62 9.99 14.51
CA PRO A 15 5.85 10.44 15.17
C PRO A 15 6.71 9.28 15.69
N ARG A 16 6.10 8.12 15.95
CA ARG A 16 6.77 6.86 16.28
C ARG A 16 6.05 5.69 15.61
N PHE A 17 6.79 4.63 15.31
CA PHE A 17 6.21 3.39 14.79
C PHE A 17 7.01 2.17 15.22
N THR A 18 6.50 1.47 16.23
CA THR A 18 7.05 0.26 16.83
C THR A 18 6.41 -1.00 16.26
N HIS A 19 6.88 -2.17 16.67
CA HIS A 19 6.26 -3.45 16.32
C HIS A 19 4.84 -3.57 16.90
N GLU A 20 4.63 -3.05 18.11
CA GLU A 20 3.30 -3.04 18.74
C GLU A 20 2.35 -2.13 17.97
N ASP A 21 2.81 -0.93 17.57
CA ASP A 21 2.00 -0.01 16.77
C ASP A 21 1.58 -0.66 15.43
N ALA A 22 2.44 -1.50 14.83
CA ALA A 22 2.11 -2.25 13.62
C ALA A 22 1.03 -3.31 13.87
N TRP A 23 1.11 -4.04 14.99
CA TRP A 23 0.11 -5.02 15.39
C TRP A 23 -1.26 -4.37 15.66
N GLU A 24 -1.28 -3.28 16.42
CA GLU A 24 -2.50 -2.54 16.74
C GLU A 24 -3.15 -1.96 15.49
N LEU A 25 -2.38 -1.29 14.64
CA LEU A 25 -2.87 -0.70 13.39
C LEU A 25 -3.40 -1.79 12.44
N GLY A 26 -2.65 -2.88 12.27
CA GLY A 26 -3.07 -4.02 11.45
C GLY A 26 -4.39 -4.61 11.94
N SER A 27 -4.50 -4.84 13.25
CA SER A 27 -5.71 -5.36 13.88
C SER A 27 -6.92 -4.43 13.70
N LEU A 28 -6.72 -3.11 13.83
CA LEU A 28 -7.78 -2.12 13.59
C LEU A 28 -8.27 -2.15 12.13
N LEU A 29 -7.35 -2.23 11.16
CA LEU A 29 -7.70 -2.33 9.74
C LEU A 29 -8.46 -3.63 9.43
N VAL A 30 -8.06 -4.75 10.02
CA VAL A 30 -8.77 -6.04 9.90
C VAL A 30 -10.18 -5.94 10.48
N ALA A 31 -10.34 -5.32 11.66
CA ALA A 31 -11.66 -5.15 12.28
C ALA A 31 -12.60 -4.33 11.37
N LEU A 32 -12.12 -3.20 10.84
CA LEU A 32 -12.88 -2.37 9.89
C LEU A 32 -13.24 -3.13 8.61
N ALA A 33 -12.30 -3.89 8.05
CA ALA A 33 -12.55 -4.67 6.85
C ALA A 33 -13.58 -5.79 7.09
N ARG A 34 -13.54 -6.44 8.25
CA ARG A 34 -14.54 -7.44 8.67
C ARG A 34 -15.93 -6.84 8.83
N GLU A 35 -16.02 -5.69 9.51
CA GLU A 35 -17.29 -4.96 9.67
C GLU A 35 -17.93 -4.66 8.30
N ARG A 36 -17.10 -4.27 7.33
CA ARG A 36 -17.50 -3.96 5.95
C ARG A 36 -17.62 -5.19 5.05
N ARG A 37 -17.30 -6.39 5.54
CA ARG A 37 -17.22 -7.64 4.75
C ARG A 37 -16.36 -7.49 3.48
N ALA A 38 -15.26 -6.75 3.59
CA ALA A 38 -14.37 -6.45 2.46
C ALA A 38 -13.39 -7.61 2.22
N PRO A 39 -13.32 -8.19 1.00
CA PRO A 39 -12.40 -9.27 0.66
C PRO A 39 -11.02 -8.70 0.33
N VAL A 40 -10.28 -8.28 1.36
CA VAL A 40 -8.97 -7.61 1.22
C VAL A 40 -7.88 -8.36 1.99
N ALA A 41 -6.63 -8.15 1.58
CA ALA A 41 -5.46 -8.45 2.39
C ALA A 41 -4.85 -7.15 2.92
N VAL A 42 -4.42 -7.16 4.19
CA VAL A 42 -3.77 -6.04 4.87
C VAL A 42 -2.33 -6.41 5.16
N ASP A 43 -1.41 -5.50 4.88
CA ASP A 43 0.03 -5.74 5.00
C ASP A 43 0.75 -4.47 5.49
N ILE A 44 1.67 -4.61 6.44
CA ILE A 44 2.47 -3.52 7.01
C ILE A 44 3.95 -3.91 6.96
N HIS A 45 4.73 -3.13 6.22
CA HIS A 45 6.18 -3.28 6.14
C HIS A 45 6.91 -2.05 6.71
N ARG A 46 8.06 -2.29 7.33
CA ARG A 46 9.01 -1.24 7.73
C ARG A 46 10.43 -1.70 7.42
N ALA A 47 11.19 -0.87 6.71
CA ALA A 47 12.59 -1.15 6.34
C ALA A 47 12.81 -2.56 5.74
N GLY A 48 11.89 -3.00 4.88
CA GLY A 48 11.94 -4.31 4.22
C GLY A 48 11.40 -5.48 5.04
N GLN A 49 11.14 -5.32 6.35
CA GLN A 49 10.57 -6.35 7.20
C GLN A 49 9.03 -6.29 7.21
N GLN A 50 8.38 -7.43 7.04
CA GLN A 50 6.94 -7.61 7.20
C GLN A 50 6.61 -7.67 8.69
N LEU A 51 5.89 -6.66 9.19
CA LEU A 51 5.54 -6.55 10.61
C LEU A 51 4.13 -7.09 10.91
N PHE A 52 3.24 -7.04 9.92
CA PHE A 52 1.87 -7.54 10.02
C PHE A 52 1.36 -7.98 8.65
N HIS A 53 0.60 -9.07 8.62
CA HIS A 53 -0.13 -9.49 7.43
C HIS A 53 -1.38 -10.29 7.78
N ALA A 54 -2.49 -9.98 7.11
CA ALA A 54 -3.74 -10.71 7.25
C ALA A 54 -4.52 -10.73 5.93
N ALA A 55 -4.79 -11.95 5.44
CA ALA A 55 -5.77 -12.20 4.39
C ALA A 55 -7.16 -12.42 5.00
N LEU A 56 -8.20 -11.77 4.48
CA LEU A 56 -9.58 -11.92 4.96
C LEU A 56 -10.40 -12.84 4.03
N PRO A 57 -11.49 -13.47 4.55
CA PRO A 57 -12.35 -14.31 3.71
C PRO A 57 -12.76 -13.62 2.40
N GLY A 58 -12.52 -14.30 1.29
CA GLY A 58 -12.78 -13.80 -0.06
C GLY A 58 -11.59 -13.11 -0.74
N SER A 59 -10.50 -12.80 -0.03
CA SER A 59 -9.24 -12.45 -0.71
C SER A 59 -8.60 -13.67 -1.35
N THR A 60 -7.76 -13.45 -2.36
CA THR A 60 -7.09 -14.47 -3.14
C THR A 60 -5.57 -14.25 -3.13
N PRO A 61 -4.75 -15.22 -3.57
CA PRO A 61 -3.30 -15.02 -3.72
C PRO A 61 -2.92 -13.86 -4.65
N ASP A 62 -3.81 -13.44 -5.55
CA ASP A 62 -3.58 -12.26 -6.39
C ASP A 62 -3.50 -10.96 -5.55
N ASN A 63 -4.20 -10.91 -4.40
CA ASN A 63 -4.07 -9.79 -3.47
C ASN A 63 -2.63 -9.64 -2.95
N ASP A 64 -1.93 -10.74 -2.69
CA ASP A 64 -0.55 -10.74 -2.19
C ASP A 64 0.42 -10.30 -3.29
N ALA A 65 0.22 -10.78 -4.52
CA ALA A 65 0.97 -10.30 -5.68
C ALA A 65 0.77 -8.80 -5.90
N TRP A 66 -0.47 -8.32 -5.75
CA TRP A 66 -0.79 -6.89 -5.82
C TRP A 66 -0.14 -6.08 -4.70
N ILE A 67 -0.10 -6.60 -3.47
CA ILE A 67 0.61 -5.98 -2.35
C ILE A 67 2.10 -5.86 -2.67
N ALA A 68 2.73 -6.94 -3.15
CA ALA A 68 4.14 -6.94 -3.51
C ALA A 68 4.46 -5.89 -4.60
N ARG A 69 3.62 -5.82 -5.65
CA ARG A 69 3.75 -4.80 -6.71
C ARG A 69 3.64 -3.38 -6.16
N LYS A 70 2.61 -3.09 -5.34
CA LYS A 70 2.42 -1.79 -4.69
C LYS A 70 3.62 -1.42 -3.82
N ARG A 71 4.13 -2.37 -3.03
CA ARG A 71 5.30 -2.17 -2.16
C ARG A 71 6.54 -1.78 -2.96
N ARG A 72 6.85 -2.47 -4.06
CA ARG A 72 7.99 -2.12 -4.94
C ARG A 72 7.90 -0.68 -5.46
N VAL A 73 6.69 -0.20 -5.76
CA VAL A 73 6.47 1.21 -6.14
C VAL A 73 6.85 2.14 -4.98
N VAL A 74 6.32 1.87 -3.79
CA VAL A 74 6.56 2.71 -2.61
C VAL A 74 8.04 2.75 -2.24
N GLU A 75 8.71 1.60 -2.26
CA GLU A 75 10.15 1.49 -1.98
C GLU A 75 11.00 2.26 -2.99
N ARG A 76 10.62 2.25 -4.27
CA ARG A 76 11.36 2.94 -5.32
C ARG A 76 11.15 4.45 -5.33
N TYR A 77 9.93 4.91 -5.09
CA TYR A 77 9.56 6.31 -5.27
C TYR A 77 9.40 7.09 -3.96
N GLY A 78 9.35 6.40 -2.81
CA GLY A 78 9.13 7.02 -1.50
C GLY A 78 7.74 7.64 -1.35
N CYS A 79 6.77 7.24 -2.17
CA CYS A 79 5.39 7.74 -2.15
C CYS A 79 4.40 6.59 -2.39
N ALA A 80 3.17 6.74 -1.92
CA ALA A 80 2.05 5.86 -2.16
C ALA A 80 1.90 5.57 -3.66
N SER A 81 1.72 4.29 -3.99
CA SER A 81 1.58 3.82 -5.37
C SER A 81 0.44 4.51 -6.13
N TYR A 82 -0.61 4.94 -5.42
CA TYR A 82 -1.71 5.70 -6.01
C TYR A 82 -1.29 7.10 -6.46
N LEU A 83 -0.50 7.81 -5.66
CA LEU A 83 0.05 9.12 -6.04
C LEU A 83 1.00 8.99 -7.22
N VAL A 84 1.88 7.99 -7.20
CA VAL A 84 2.81 7.70 -8.30
C VAL A 84 2.04 7.44 -9.60
N GLY A 85 1.04 6.56 -9.57
CA GLY A 85 0.17 6.30 -10.71
C GLY A 85 -0.61 7.53 -11.18
N ALA A 86 -1.09 8.37 -10.27
CA ALA A 86 -1.77 9.62 -10.62
C ALA A 86 -0.83 10.62 -11.33
N ARG A 87 0.43 10.73 -10.89
CA ARG A 87 1.45 11.56 -11.53
C ARG A 87 1.81 11.06 -12.93
N PHE A 88 1.91 9.74 -13.14
CA PHE A 88 2.16 9.18 -14.47
C PHE A 88 0.99 9.45 -15.43
N ARG A 89 -0.25 9.21 -14.98
CA ARG A 89 -1.44 9.51 -15.80
C ARG A 89 -1.52 10.98 -16.19
N ALA A 90 -1.19 11.90 -15.27
CA ALA A 90 -1.15 13.33 -15.58
C ALA A 90 -0.09 13.72 -16.62
N LYS A 91 0.95 12.90 -16.80
CA LYS A 91 1.99 13.08 -17.82
C LYS A 91 1.69 12.34 -19.13
N GLY A 92 0.52 11.71 -19.25
CA GLY A 92 0.12 10.97 -20.46
C GLY A 92 0.83 9.62 -20.63
N THR A 93 1.37 9.03 -19.56
CA THR A 93 2.01 7.70 -19.58
C THR A 93 1.38 6.78 -18.53
N THR A 94 1.60 5.47 -18.66
CA THR A 94 1.13 4.49 -17.68
C THR A 94 2.24 4.14 -16.69
N PHE A 95 1.86 3.54 -15.55
CA PHE A 95 2.83 3.04 -14.60
C PHE A 95 3.64 1.89 -15.21
N GLU A 96 2.99 1.03 -15.97
CA GLU A 96 3.57 -0.11 -16.68
C GLU A 96 4.62 0.34 -17.72
N ASP A 97 4.34 1.37 -18.50
CA ASP A 97 5.25 1.85 -19.56
C ASP A 97 6.46 2.62 -19.00
N SER A 98 6.33 3.25 -17.83
CA SER A 98 7.33 4.20 -17.31
C SER A 98 8.03 3.79 -16.02
N SER A 99 7.52 2.81 -15.28
CA SER A 99 8.05 2.49 -13.95
C SER A 99 9.35 1.71 -13.96
N ARG A 100 9.75 1.09 -15.08
CA ARG A 100 10.87 0.12 -15.17
C ARG A 100 10.84 -0.94 -14.06
N LEU A 101 9.66 -1.25 -13.51
CA LEU A 101 9.46 -2.35 -12.57
C LEU A 101 8.90 -3.51 -13.36
N ASP A 102 9.50 -4.68 -13.20
CA ASP A 102 9.12 -5.87 -13.96
C ASP A 102 7.67 -6.26 -13.62
N PRO A 103 6.77 -6.42 -14.60
CA PRO A 103 5.38 -6.82 -14.34
C PRO A 103 5.26 -8.26 -13.79
N GLY A 104 6.31 -9.07 -13.92
CA GLY A 104 6.25 -10.52 -13.75
C GLY A 104 7.15 -11.12 -12.67
N THR A 105 7.21 -10.55 -11.47
CA THR A 105 7.82 -11.23 -10.30
C THR A 105 7.01 -11.02 -9.04
#